data_AF-A0A0K0IQS9-F1
#
_entry.id   AF-A0A0K0IQS9-F1
#
_cell.length_a   1.000
_cell.length_b   1.000
_cell.length_c   1.000
_cell.angle_alpha   90.00
_cell.angle_beta   90.00
_cell.angle_gamma   90.00
#
_symmetry.space_group_name_H-M   'P 1'
#
loop_
_entity.id
_entity.type
_entity.pdbx_description
1 polymer ?
#
loop_
_entity_poly.entity_id
_entity_poly.type
_entity_poly.pdbx_seq_one_letter_code
_entity_poly.pdbx_strand_id
1 'polypeptide(L)'
;MFSKMNQNLQLLKCPVVPSESSYEIISEGPISIWYYGKREKKTDYYAFQVIREVVPMLFITFNHQTSIIAQSSLPIYIPININIIIDGKKVQLYVGEGCQITNKENQKRYLTISNAEFEIPKSRIIVLHCANVKQQFRDVIQVIITDGMIAYCGGKNHIRLNASDTKIIVLKQ
;
A
#
# COMPACT_ATOMS: atom_id res chain seq x y z
N MET A 1 -6.07 -32.33 12.15
CA MET A 1 -5.10 -31.44 12.82
C MET A 1 -4.72 -30.34 11.83
N PHE A 2 -5.59 -29.35 11.61
CA PHE A 2 -5.23 -28.18 10.80
C PHE A 2 -4.73 -27.12 11.77
N SER A 3 -3.43 -26.85 11.67
CA SER A 3 -2.70 -25.82 12.40
C SER A 3 -3.53 -24.55 12.53
N LYS A 4 -3.66 -24.04 13.76
CA LYS A 4 -4.18 -22.69 14.04
C LYS A 4 -3.47 -21.73 13.08
N MET A 5 -4.15 -21.27 12.03
CA MET A 5 -3.70 -20.12 11.26
C MET A 5 -3.58 -18.98 12.27
N ASN A 6 -2.35 -18.57 12.58
CA ASN A 6 -2.03 -17.51 13.51
C ASN A 6 -2.95 -16.30 13.25
N GLN A 7 -3.85 -16.03 14.20
CA GLN A 7 -4.92 -15.03 14.07
C GLN A 7 -4.43 -13.58 14.24
N ASN A 8 -3.11 -13.33 14.35
CA ASN A 8 -2.55 -12.00 14.58
C ASN A 8 -1.70 -11.48 13.41
N LEU A 9 -2.16 -11.67 12.16
CA LEU A 9 -1.48 -11.19 10.94
C LEU A 9 -1.59 -9.65 10.71
N GLN A 10 -1.87 -8.85 11.73
CA GLN A 10 -1.88 -7.38 11.66
C GLN A 10 -0.52 -6.80 12.11
N LEU A 11 0.60 -7.28 11.54
CA LEU A 11 1.94 -6.84 11.97
C LEU A 11 2.14 -5.34 11.77
N LEU A 12 1.71 -4.82 10.62
CA LEU A 12 1.63 -3.39 10.38
C LEU A 12 0.20 -2.94 10.62
N LYS A 13 -0.09 -2.49 11.85
CA LYS A 13 -1.37 -1.85 12.14
C LYS A 13 -1.46 -0.54 11.37
N CYS A 14 -2.65 -0.24 10.85
CA CYS A 14 -2.92 1.08 10.32
C CYS A 14 -2.58 2.11 11.39
N PRO A 15 -1.80 3.17 11.08
CA PRO A 15 -1.60 4.25 12.04
C PRO A 15 -2.97 4.77 12.48
N VAL A 16 -3.11 5.13 13.76
CA VAL A 16 -4.30 5.81 14.24
C VAL A 16 -4.25 7.25 13.75
N VAL A 17 -5.37 7.82 13.32
CA VAL A 17 -5.46 9.24 12.95
C VAL A 17 -4.93 10.06 14.14
N PRO A 18 -3.77 10.72 14.02
CA PRO A 18 -3.05 11.23 15.18
C PRO A 18 -3.67 12.52 15.74
N SER A 19 -4.44 13.26 14.94
CA SER A 19 -4.91 14.60 15.31
C SER A 19 -6.02 15.14 14.40
N GLU A 20 -6.75 16.15 14.88
CA GLU A 20 -7.70 16.98 14.13
C GLU A 20 -7.09 17.68 12.92
N SER A 21 -5.76 17.77 12.84
CA SER A 21 -5.06 18.39 11.70
C SER A 21 -4.93 17.48 10.47
N SER A 22 -5.23 16.19 10.63
CA SER A 22 -5.25 15.22 9.52
C SER A 22 -6.41 15.53 8.60
N TYR A 23 -6.22 15.38 7.29
CA TYR A 23 -7.25 15.71 6.30
C TYR A 23 -7.29 14.71 5.15
N GLU A 24 -8.47 14.61 4.53
CA GLU A 24 -8.68 13.83 3.32
C GLU A 24 -8.10 14.58 2.11
N ILE A 25 -7.27 13.90 1.32
CA ILE A 25 -6.71 14.43 0.07
C ILE A 25 -7.68 14.20 -1.08
N ILE A 26 -8.19 12.97 -1.20
CA ILE A 26 -9.14 12.57 -2.24
C ILE A 26 -9.96 11.39 -1.72
N SER A 27 -11.24 11.38 -2.08
CA SER A 27 -12.16 10.26 -1.87
C SER A 27 -12.85 9.94 -3.19
N GLU A 28 -12.70 8.71 -3.66
CA GLU A 28 -13.25 8.32 -4.96
C GLU A 28 -13.77 6.87 -4.94
N GLY A 29 -15.05 6.71 -4.63
CA GLY A 29 -15.74 5.44 -4.46
C GLY A 29 -15.08 4.50 -3.44
N PRO A 30 -14.46 3.36 -3.81
CA PRO A 30 -14.01 2.41 -2.80
C PRO A 30 -12.71 2.83 -2.10
N ILE A 31 -12.17 4.00 -2.39
CA ILE A 31 -10.89 4.45 -1.85
C ILE A 31 -11.02 5.85 -1.24
N SER A 32 -10.25 6.07 -0.19
CA SER A 32 -10.01 7.40 0.36
C SER A 32 -8.55 7.52 0.78
N ILE A 33 -7.90 8.62 0.41
CA ILE A 33 -6.48 8.88 0.66
C ILE A 33 -6.40 10.03 1.64
N TRP A 34 -5.74 9.81 2.78
CA TRP A 34 -5.63 10.78 3.86
C TRP A 34 -4.18 11.16 4.11
N TYR A 35 -3.97 12.41 4.50
CA TYR A 35 -2.73 12.86 5.11
C TYR A 35 -2.89 12.90 6.63
N TYR A 36 -2.02 12.18 7.33
CA TYR A 36 -2.00 12.15 8.79
C TYR A 36 -0.90 13.09 9.30
N GLY A 37 -1.30 14.16 9.97
CA GLY A 37 -0.41 15.21 10.45
C GLY A 37 -0.91 16.60 10.07
N LYS A 38 -0.14 17.63 10.43
CA LYS A 38 -0.48 19.02 10.12
C LYS A 38 0.20 19.48 8.82
N ARG A 39 -0.49 20.31 8.03
CA ARG A 39 0.07 20.94 6.83
C ARG A 39 1.04 22.05 7.26
N GLU A 40 2.25 21.69 7.66
CA GLU A 40 3.22 22.66 8.20
C GLU A 40 4.34 23.01 7.22
N LYS A 41 4.68 22.12 6.28
CA LYS A 41 5.87 22.30 5.42
C LYS A 41 5.49 22.49 3.95
N LYS A 42 6.11 23.49 3.32
CA LYS A 42 6.10 23.68 1.85
C LYS A 42 6.82 22.56 1.09
N THR A 43 7.53 21.67 1.77
CA THR A 43 8.35 20.60 1.19
C THR A 43 7.58 19.31 0.94
N ASP A 44 6.31 19.23 1.36
CA ASP A 44 5.54 17.99 1.28
C ASP A 44 4.85 17.92 -0.08
N TYR A 45 5.48 17.18 -0.97
CA TYR A 45 4.98 16.95 -2.32
C TYR A 45 4.39 15.56 -2.42
N TYR A 46 3.16 15.48 -2.91
CA TYR A 46 2.48 14.26 -3.26
C TYR A 46 1.54 14.50 -4.43
N ALA A 47 1.35 13.47 -5.25
CA ALA A 47 0.41 13.44 -6.36
C ALA A 47 -0.23 12.05 -6.40
N PHE A 48 -1.55 12.03 -6.54
CA PHE A 48 -2.33 10.81 -6.66
C PHE A 48 -3.22 10.92 -7.88
N GLN A 49 -3.20 9.88 -8.71
CA GLN A 49 -4.15 9.73 -9.80
C GLN A 49 -4.93 8.44 -9.59
N VAL A 50 -6.26 8.57 -9.54
CA VAL A 50 -7.17 7.43 -9.46
C VAL A 50 -7.68 7.16 -10.87
N ILE A 51 -7.48 5.94 -11.35
CA ILE A 51 -7.93 5.49 -12.66
C ILE A 51 -8.92 4.37 -12.45
N ARG A 52 -10.12 4.54 -13.01
CA ARG A 52 -11.13 3.50 -13.10
C ARG A 52 -11.15 2.97 -14.51
N GLU A 53 -10.91 1.67 -14.68
CA GLU A 53 -11.17 1.06 -15.98
C GLU A 53 -12.68 1.05 -16.24
N VAL A 54 -13.09 1.75 -17.31
CA VAL A 54 -14.44 1.68 -17.85
C VAL A 54 -14.50 0.43 -18.71
N VAL A 55 -14.99 -0.68 -18.15
CA VAL A 55 -15.33 -1.85 -18.95
C VAL A 55 -16.49 -1.47 -19.88
N PRO A 56 -16.39 -1.70 -21.21
CA PRO A 56 -17.49 -1.40 -22.11
C PRO A 56 -18.74 -2.22 -21.74
N MET A 57 -19.89 -1.55 -21.66
CA MET A 57 -21.20 -2.06 -21.19
C MET A 57 -21.74 -3.33 -21.89
N LEU A 58 -21.03 -3.89 -22.88
CA LEU A 58 -21.58 -4.94 -23.74
C LEU A 58 -21.30 -6.38 -23.31
N PHE A 59 -20.55 -6.61 -22.24
CA PHE A 59 -20.44 -7.96 -21.64
C PHE A 59 -20.39 -7.86 -20.12
N ILE A 60 -21.44 -8.38 -19.46
CA ILE A 60 -21.41 -8.74 -18.04
C ILE A 60 -20.24 -9.72 -17.89
N THR A 61 -19.13 -9.27 -17.30
CA THR A 61 -18.00 -10.02 -16.68
C THR A 61 -16.63 -9.42 -16.99
N PHE A 62 -16.37 -8.18 -16.55
CA PHE A 62 -15.01 -7.85 -16.11
C PHE A 62 -15.12 -7.19 -14.75
N ASN A 63 -14.40 -7.74 -13.77
CA ASN A 63 -14.25 -7.15 -12.44
C ASN A 63 -13.75 -5.72 -12.63
N HIS A 64 -14.36 -4.73 -11.97
CA HIS A 64 -13.85 -3.38 -12.03
C HIS A 64 -12.46 -3.35 -11.41
N GLN A 65 -11.54 -2.67 -12.08
CA GLN A 65 -10.22 -2.40 -11.55
C GLN A 65 -10.10 -0.90 -11.23
N THR A 66 -9.79 -0.60 -9.97
CA THR A 66 -9.39 0.73 -9.53
C THR A 66 -7.87 0.73 -9.35
N SER A 67 -7.18 1.56 -10.13
CA SER A 67 -5.74 1.74 -10.04
C SER A 67 -5.43 3.09 -9.42
N ILE A 68 -4.54 3.12 -8.43
CA ILE A 68 -4.06 4.34 -7.77
C ILE A 68 -2.61 4.51 -8.14
N ILE A 69 -2.29 5.50 -8.96
CA ILE A 69 -0.90 5.91 -9.18
C ILE A 69 -0.52 6.85 -8.04
N ALA A 70 0.48 6.46 -7.26
CA ALA A 70 0.97 7.20 -6.13
C ALA A 70 2.38 7.72 -6.41
N GLN A 71 2.60 9.00 -6.13
CA GLN A 71 3.91 9.64 -6.06
C GLN A 71 3.95 10.53 -4.83
N SER A 72 4.93 10.35 -3.95
CA SER A 72 4.99 11.12 -2.70
C SER A 72 6.39 11.15 -2.12
N SER A 73 6.79 12.33 -1.66
CA SER A 73 7.96 12.53 -0.79
C SER A 73 7.73 12.03 0.64
N LEU A 74 6.47 11.88 1.03
CA LEU A 74 6.03 11.32 2.30
C LEU A 74 5.84 9.81 2.17
N PRO A 75 6.07 9.03 3.23
CA PRO A 75 5.73 7.63 3.24
C PRO A 75 4.23 7.40 3.03
N ILE A 76 3.88 6.26 2.44
CA ILE A 76 2.50 5.79 2.30
C ILE A 76 2.27 4.50 3.08
N TYR A 77 1.13 4.40 3.77
CA TYR A 77 0.61 3.16 4.32
C TYR A 77 -0.45 2.60 3.37
N ILE A 78 -0.27 1.33 2.97
CA ILE A 78 -1.18 0.59 2.11
C ILE A 78 -1.81 -0.53 2.95
N PRO A 79 -3.15 -0.65 2.97
CA PRO A 79 -3.83 -1.63 3.78
C PRO A 79 -3.62 -3.05 3.25
N ILE A 80 -4.07 -4.02 4.04
CA ILE A 80 -3.92 -5.45 3.75
C ILE A 80 -4.62 -5.87 2.45
N ASN A 81 -4.16 -6.96 1.83
CA ASN A 81 -4.85 -7.64 0.71
C ASN A 81 -5.11 -6.72 -0.51
N ILE A 82 -4.20 -5.78 -0.75
CA ILE A 82 -4.18 -4.91 -1.94
C ILE A 82 -3.08 -5.38 -2.91
N ASN A 83 -3.33 -5.26 -4.21
CA ASN A 83 -2.32 -5.47 -5.24
C ASN A 83 -1.42 -4.25 -5.33
N ILE A 84 -0.11 -4.45 -5.35
CA ILE A 84 0.88 -3.37 -5.40
C ILE A 84 1.80 -3.61 -6.59
N ILE A 85 1.98 -2.61 -7.45
CA ILE A 85 2.98 -2.61 -8.50
C ILE A 85 4.04 -1.56 -8.15
N ILE A 86 5.29 -1.97 -8.13
CA ILE A 86 6.43 -1.05 -8.01
C ILE A 86 6.95 -0.77 -9.41
N ASP A 87 6.60 0.40 -9.93
CA ASP A 87 6.99 0.86 -11.28
C ASP A 87 8.08 1.93 -11.24
N GLY A 88 8.31 2.52 -10.07
CA GLY A 88 9.38 3.49 -9.85
C GLY A 88 10.70 2.90 -9.34
N LYS A 89 11.77 3.67 -9.56
CA LYS A 89 13.13 3.43 -9.05
C LYS A 89 13.27 3.88 -7.60
N LYS A 90 14.26 3.35 -6.89
CA LYS A 90 14.65 3.72 -5.51
C LYS A 90 13.51 3.64 -4.49
N VAL A 91 12.52 2.79 -4.74
CA VAL A 91 11.42 2.56 -3.81
C VAL A 91 11.90 1.73 -2.61
N GLN A 92 11.42 2.06 -1.42
CA GLN A 92 11.66 1.30 -0.20
C GLN A 92 10.35 0.72 0.32
N LEU A 93 10.30 -0.61 0.45
CA LEU A 93 9.14 -1.33 0.96
C LEU A 93 9.41 -1.87 2.36
N TYR A 94 8.48 -1.59 3.26
CA TYR A 94 8.33 -2.28 4.53
C TYR A 94 7.15 -3.21 4.41
N VAL A 95 7.42 -4.51 4.54
CA VAL A 95 6.48 -5.55 4.17
C VAL A 95 6.12 -6.34 5.41
N GLY A 96 4.84 -6.31 5.79
CA GLY A 96 4.28 -7.16 6.83
C GLY A 96 4.19 -8.64 6.40
N GLU A 97 3.79 -9.51 7.34
CA GLU A 97 3.69 -10.95 7.10
C GLU A 97 2.73 -11.31 5.97
N GLY A 98 3.03 -12.41 5.28
CA GLY A 98 2.14 -13.00 4.28
C GLY A 98 2.05 -12.25 2.95
N CYS A 99 2.78 -11.14 2.78
CA CYS A 99 2.89 -10.51 1.47
C CYS A 99 3.61 -11.44 0.48
N GLN A 100 3.07 -11.53 -0.73
CA GLN A 100 3.65 -12.29 -1.82
C GLN A 100 4.40 -11.33 -2.72
N ILE A 101 5.70 -11.54 -2.88
CA ILE A 101 6.55 -10.69 -3.72
C ILE A 101 6.89 -11.45 -4.98
N THR A 102 6.47 -10.90 -6.12
CA THR A 102 6.82 -11.39 -7.45
C THR A 102 7.82 -10.42 -8.08
N ASN A 103 8.96 -10.95 -8.52
CA ASN A 103 9.98 -10.19 -9.23
C ASN A 103 10.33 -10.93 -10.51
N LYS A 104 10.45 -10.21 -11.63
CA LYS A 104 10.92 -10.78 -12.90
C LYS A 104 12.33 -11.37 -12.79
N GLU A 105 13.17 -10.82 -11.91
CA GLU A 105 14.59 -11.19 -11.81
C GLU A 105 14.85 -12.34 -10.82
N ASN A 106 13.84 -12.92 -10.17
CA ASN A 106 13.89 -14.08 -9.25
C ASN A 106 14.93 -14.06 -8.10
N GLN A 107 15.76 -13.01 -7.95
CA GLN A 107 16.84 -12.95 -6.96
C GLN A 107 16.93 -11.59 -6.28
N LYS A 108 15.94 -11.23 -5.45
CA LYS A 108 16.09 -10.09 -4.54
C LYS A 108 16.40 -10.53 -3.12
N ARG A 109 17.42 -9.92 -2.54
CA ARG A 109 17.73 -10.04 -1.12
C ARG A 109 16.77 -9.16 -0.34
N TYR A 110 16.17 -9.75 0.68
CA TYR A 110 15.34 -9.05 1.66
C TYR A 110 16.20 -8.74 2.89
N LEU A 111 16.12 -7.51 3.38
CA LEU A 111 16.54 -7.24 4.76
C LEU A 111 15.41 -7.68 5.67
N THR A 112 15.74 -8.33 6.77
CA THR A 112 14.77 -8.69 7.80
C THR A 112 15.08 -7.89 9.03
N ILE A 113 14.07 -7.24 9.61
CA ILE A 113 14.18 -6.56 10.91
C ILE A 113 13.10 -7.07 11.84
N SER A 114 13.36 -7.02 13.16
CA SER A 114 12.35 -7.35 14.15
C SER A 114 11.28 -6.26 14.17
N ASN A 115 10.01 -6.66 14.29
CA ASN A 115 8.90 -5.73 14.45
C ASN A 115 9.03 -4.89 15.72
N ALA A 116 9.71 -5.39 16.76
CA ALA A 116 9.95 -4.64 18.00
C ALA A 116 10.87 -3.42 17.79
N GLU A 117 11.70 -3.45 16.74
CA GLU A 117 12.66 -2.38 16.40
C GLU A 117 12.07 -1.37 15.41
N PHE A 118 10.81 -1.54 15.00
CA PHE A 118 10.21 -0.79 13.91
C PHE A 118 8.86 -0.18 14.31
N GLU A 119 8.68 1.12 14.03
CA GLU A 119 7.41 1.81 14.21
C GLU A 119 7.01 2.54 12.91
N ILE A 120 5.74 2.40 12.50
CA ILE A 120 5.18 3.23 11.43
C ILE A 120 5.15 4.69 11.92
N PRO A 121 5.56 5.67 11.10
CA PRO A 121 5.37 7.08 11.43
C PRO A 121 3.91 7.40 11.79
N LYS A 122 3.70 7.92 13.00
CA LYS A 122 2.38 8.36 13.47
C LYS A 122 1.88 9.63 12.80
N SER A 123 2.77 10.42 12.18
CA SER A 123 2.49 11.70 11.53
C SER A 123 3.40 11.88 10.31
N ARG A 124 3.01 12.78 9.41
CA ARG A 124 3.61 13.01 8.09
C ARG A 124 3.66 11.73 7.25
N ILE A 125 2.52 11.06 7.21
CA ILE A 125 2.30 9.83 6.44
C ILE A 125 1.01 9.95 5.65
N ILE A 126 1.00 9.39 4.44
CA ILE A 126 -0.19 9.21 3.63
C ILE A 126 -0.79 7.85 3.99
N VAL A 127 -2.10 7.79 4.21
CA VAL A 127 -2.80 6.55 4.56
C VAL A 127 -3.88 6.29 3.54
N LEU A 128 -3.78 5.14 2.88
CA LEU A 128 -4.82 4.66 1.98
C LEU A 128 -5.86 3.86 2.77
N HIS A 129 -7.11 4.29 2.67
CA HIS A 129 -8.29 3.54 3.13
C HIS A 129 -8.97 2.94 1.92
N CYS A 130 -9.33 1.65 2.01
CA CYS A 130 -10.00 0.92 0.94
C CYS A 130 -11.20 0.15 1.49
N ALA A 131 -12.32 0.21 0.77
CA ALA A 131 -13.42 -0.71 0.96
C ALA A 131 -12.98 -2.14 0.57
N ASN A 132 -13.61 -3.13 1.18
CA ASN A 132 -13.37 -4.54 0.88
C ASN A 132 -14.13 -4.96 -0.39
N VAL A 133 -13.70 -4.44 -1.54
CA VAL A 133 -14.38 -4.64 -2.81
C VAL A 133 -14.22 -6.06 -3.36
N LYS A 134 -13.13 -6.75 -3.01
CA LYS A 134 -12.86 -8.12 -3.48
C LYS A 134 -13.93 -9.11 -3.02
N GLN A 135 -14.36 -9.00 -1.76
CA GLN A 135 -15.39 -9.88 -1.22
C GLN A 135 -16.79 -9.44 -1.64
N GLN A 136 -17.04 -8.12 -1.73
CA GLN A 136 -18.36 -7.58 -1.99
C GLN A 136 -18.73 -7.56 -3.48
N PHE A 137 -17.77 -7.24 -4.35
CA PHE A 137 -18.02 -6.95 -5.78
C PHE A 137 -17.12 -7.77 -6.72
N ARG A 138 -16.21 -8.60 -6.19
CA ARG A 138 -15.15 -9.29 -6.97
C ARG A 138 -14.19 -8.34 -7.69
N ASP A 139 -14.20 -7.07 -7.31
CA ASP A 139 -13.36 -6.04 -7.88
C ASP A 139 -11.95 -6.05 -7.28
N VAL A 140 -11.04 -5.34 -7.94
CA VAL A 140 -9.64 -5.28 -7.56
C VAL A 140 -9.20 -3.83 -7.39
N ILE A 141 -8.50 -3.57 -6.28
CA ILE A 141 -7.76 -2.32 -6.06
C ILE A 141 -6.29 -2.61 -6.25
N GLN A 142 -5.64 -1.78 -7.05
CA GLN A 142 -4.21 -1.81 -7.31
C GLN A 142 -3.57 -0.47 -6.98
N VAL A 143 -2.42 -0.50 -6.32
CA VAL A 143 -1.60 0.69 -6.04
C VAL A 143 -0.32 0.59 -6.84
N ILE A 144 -0.04 1.60 -7.66
CA ILE A 144 1.17 1.74 -8.45
C ILE A 144 2.07 2.75 -7.74
N ILE A 145 3.24 2.30 -7.28
CA ILE A 145 4.21 3.10 -6.54
C ILE A 145 5.32 3.55 -7.49
N THR A 146 5.54 4.86 -7.53
CA THR A 146 6.52 5.51 -8.40
C THR A 146 7.80 5.90 -7.64
N ASP A 147 8.69 6.65 -8.29
CA ASP A 147 10.08 6.86 -7.87
C ASP A 147 10.25 7.37 -6.43
N GLY A 148 11.24 6.82 -5.73
CA GLY A 148 11.75 7.33 -4.47
C GLY A 148 10.82 7.19 -3.27
N MET A 149 9.67 6.53 -3.44
CA MET A 149 8.68 6.40 -2.38
C MET A 149 9.08 5.40 -1.29
N ILE A 150 8.62 5.65 -0.07
CA ILE A 150 8.63 4.70 1.04
C ILE A 150 7.20 4.19 1.24
N ALA A 151 7.01 2.87 1.25
CA ALA A 151 5.69 2.26 1.43
C ALA A 151 5.66 1.20 2.52
N TYR A 152 4.67 1.31 3.41
CA TYR A 152 4.36 0.36 4.46
C TYR A 152 3.16 -0.49 4.03
N CYS A 153 3.36 -1.80 3.91
CA CYS A 153 2.36 -2.74 3.41
C CYS A 153 1.76 -3.54 4.59
N GLY A 154 0.47 -3.31 4.87
CA GLY A 154 -0.25 -3.88 6.02
C GLY A 154 -0.12 -5.40 6.19
N GLY A 155 0.09 -6.13 5.09
CA GLY A 155 0.21 -7.59 5.09
C GLY A 155 -0.68 -8.26 4.03
N LYS A 156 -0.35 -9.50 3.64
CA LYS A 156 -1.08 -10.26 2.60
C LYS A 156 -1.22 -9.53 1.25
N ASN A 157 -0.37 -8.53 0.98
CA ASN A 157 -0.38 -7.81 -0.29
C ASN A 157 0.27 -8.66 -1.38
N HIS A 158 -0.21 -8.54 -2.62
CA HIS A 158 0.48 -9.11 -3.78
C HIS A 158 1.32 -8.01 -4.41
N ILE A 159 2.65 -8.09 -4.25
CA ILE A 159 3.59 -7.05 -4.65
C ILE A 159 4.32 -7.52 -5.90
N ARG A 160 4.19 -6.77 -7.00
CA ARG A 160 4.93 -6.97 -8.24
C ARG A 160 6.03 -5.93 -8.36
N LEU A 161 7.27 -6.39 -8.48
CA LEU A 161 8.43 -5.53 -8.64
C LEU A 161 8.80 -5.43 -10.13
N ASN A 162 8.67 -4.24 -10.72
CA ASN A 162 9.16 -3.97 -12.08
C ASN A 162 10.57 -3.32 -12.06
N ALA A 163 10.95 -2.65 -10.96
CA ALA A 163 12.26 -2.04 -10.79
C ALA A 163 13.24 -2.91 -9.97
N SER A 164 14.50 -3.00 -10.41
CA SER A 164 15.53 -3.83 -9.78
C SER A 164 16.13 -3.22 -8.50
N ASP A 165 16.08 -1.89 -8.34
CA ASP A 165 16.68 -1.17 -7.21
C ASP A 165 15.76 -0.99 -5.99
N THR A 166 14.53 -1.53 -6.03
CA THR A 166 13.63 -1.52 -4.87
C THR A 166 14.27 -2.20 -3.66
N LYS A 167 14.40 -1.48 -2.55
CA LYS A 167 14.81 -2.02 -1.25
C LYS A 167 13.62 -2.64 -0.55
N ILE A 168 13.77 -3.84 -0.01
CA ILE A 168 12.69 -4.56 0.63
C ILE A 168 13.12 -4.96 2.04
N ILE A 169 12.33 -4.53 3.00
CA ILE A 169 12.50 -4.77 4.43
C ILE A 169 11.29 -5.58 4.87
N VAL A 170 11.54 -6.83 5.26
CA VAL A 170 10.53 -7.75 5.77
C VAL A 170 10.52 -7.62 7.29
N LEU A 171 9.36 -7.34 7.85
CA LEU A 171 9.15 -7.28 9.29
C LEU A 171 8.84 -8.69 9.80
N LYS A 172 9.67 -9.22 10.68
CA LYS A 172 9.41 -10.49 11.38
C LYS A 172 9.02 -10.24 12.82
N GLN A 173 8.18 -11.13 13.35
CA GLN A 173 7.89 -11.22 14.79
C GLN A 173 9.17 -11.52 15.57
#